data_AF-A0A849Z7I7-F1
#
_entry.id   AF-A0A849Z7I7-F1
#
_cell.length_a   1.000
_cell.length_b   1.000
_cell.length_c   1.000
_cell.angle_alpha   90.00
_cell.angle_beta   90.00
_cell.angle_gamma   90.00
#
_symmetry.space_group_name_H-M   'P 1'
#
loop_
_entity.id
_entity.type
_entity.pdbx_description
1 polymer ?
#
loop_
_entity_poly.entity_id
_entity_poly.type
_entity_poly.pdbx_seq_one_letter_code
_entity_poly.pdbx_strand_id
1 'polypeptide(L)'
;VHQRPSDETRAYLKSSEFCGSCHDVRLFGTDVIGGTKGEHFKRLRNGYSEWVDWAATEKRKGREPATCQGCHMSTFPGVCVPEPGAEGDSTCPDGTRFEARKPGALDGGFVAQASLEKTPISTHYFSGVDLPLAREYPDELLDEAALDGAGIPVSAEARRDMLLKASFDFELGKARLSRGRLELPITIENVGAGHRGPAGFSQEREIWVHLKITDERGRVVYEVGRVDRQDQDLKDKLFLRVNTNPRSLDRQGRPEGIFGADVADGPDHPEWNPKPDLGGTNFRGRGLVNFQNGFLRCVRCIGIVASDGSCQPGPGQGRTRGDRYEDGEYDLDTGQCTSNLFGQNALFETYFPVGALDASRGILKAPDAIIDTRSAPPNVAITYTYDLDVSSARGPLTVEARLLFRAFPPYLIRAFAAYEREMTALGRRPSGPLVDEKMLERLSVVELAKEKETIRP
;
A
#
# COMPACT_ATOMS: atom_id res chain seq x y z
N VAL A 1 40.37 -20.37 2.40
CA VAL A 1 40.46 -19.21 1.49
C VAL A 1 39.23 -19.22 0.62
N HIS A 2 38.31 -18.28 0.81
CA HIS A 2 37.14 -18.17 -0.07
C HIS A 2 37.63 -17.75 -1.46
N GLN A 3 37.27 -18.51 -2.50
CA GLN A 3 37.61 -18.16 -3.87
C GLN A 3 36.98 -16.81 -4.22
N ARG A 4 37.71 -15.97 -4.95
CA ARG A 4 37.12 -14.73 -5.48
C ARG A 4 36.05 -15.12 -6.50
N PRO A 5 34.87 -14.46 -6.49
CA PRO A 5 33.87 -14.69 -7.51
C PRO A 5 34.44 -14.35 -8.89
N SER A 6 33.96 -15.08 -9.91
CA SER A 6 34.27 -14.76 -11.32
C SER A 6 33.76 -13.35 -11.67
N ASP A 7 34.27 -12.78 -12.76
CA ASP A 7 33.83 -11.46 -13.23
C ASP A 7 32.34 -11.47 -13.62
N GLU A 8 31.85 -12.57 -14.19
CA GLU A 8 30.44 -12.76 -14.50
C GLU A 8 29.57 -12.77 -13.24
N THR A 9 29.96 -13.55 -12.22
CA THR A 9 29.26 -13.55 -10.93
C THR A 9 29.26 -12.16 -10.30
N ARG A 10 30.37 -11.42 -10.38
CA ARG A 10 30.46 -10.05 -9.85
C ARG A 10 29.57 -9.08 -10.62
N ALA A 11 29.45 -9.22 -11.93
CA ALA A 11 28.57 -8.41 -12.76
C ALA A 11 27.10 -8.68 -12.41
N TYR A 12 26.71 -9.94 -12.27
CA TYR A 12 25.36 -10.34 -11.87
C TYR A 12 24.99 -9.78 -10.50
N LEU A 13 25.85 -9.93 -9.48
CA LEU A 13 25.60 -9.42 -8.12
C LEU A 13 25.44 -7.89 -8.06
N LYS A 14 26.03 -7.15 -9.01
CA LYS A 14 25.90 -5.69 -9.14
C LYS A 14 24.69 -5.25 -9.95
N SER A 15 23.99 -6.19 -10.59
CA SER A 15 22.84 -5.90 -11.45
C SER A 15 21.52 -6.04 -10.69
N SER A 16 20.50 -5.28 -11.07
CA SER A 16 19.15 -5.43 -10.50
C SER A 16 18.55 -6.83 -10.73
N GLU A 17 19.07 -7.61 -11.70
CA GLU A 17 18.63 -8.98 -11.98
C GLU A 17 18.84 -9.91 -10.77
N PHE A 18 19.89 -9.68 -9.98
CA PHE A 18 20.10 -10.39 -8.73
C PHE A 18 18.89 -10.25 -7.79
N CYS A 19 18.40 -9.02 -7.60
CA CYS A 19 17.21 -8.74 -6.80
C CYS A 19 15.94 -9.31 -7.47
N GLY A 20 15.88 -9.24 -8.80
CA GLY A 20 14.77 -9.73 -9.62
C GLY A 20 14.47 -11.22 -9.45
N SER A 21 15.46 -12.03 -9.08
CA SER A 21 15.28 -13.46 -8.79
C SER A 21 14.24 -13.74 -7.69
N CYS A 22 14.01 -12.79 -6.77
CA CYS A 22 13.10 -12.93 -5.63
C CYS A 22 12.02 -11.84 -5.56
N HIS A 23 12.23 -10.70 -6.21
CA HIS A 23 11.36 -9.51 -6.13
C HIS A 23 10.31 -9.39 -7.24
N ASP A 24 10.08 -10.48 -7.98
CA ASP A 24 8.84 -10.73 -8.71
C ASP A 24 8.17 -11.99 -8.14
N VAL A 25 7.05 -11.83 -7.42
CA VAL A 25 6.32 -12.95 -6.80
C VAL A 25 5.06 -13.24 -7.58
N ARG A 26 4.93 -14.50 -7.97
CA ARG A 26 3.82 -15.04 -8.75
C ARG A 26 3.04 -16.05 -7.91
N LEU A 27 1.72 -16.03 -8.03
CA LEU A 27 0.86 -17.10 -7.53
C LEU A 27 0.47 -18.01 -8.71
N PHE A 28 0.22 -19.28 -8.40
CA PHE A 28 -0.24 -20.26 -9.38
C PHE A 28 -1.62 -19.88 -9.95
N GLY A 29 -1.79 -20.18 -11.23
CA GLY A 29 -3.00 -19.91 -12.01
C GLY A 29 -2.95 -18.60 -12.80
N THR A 30 -3.69 -18.57 -13.90
CA THR A 30 -3.78 -17.45 -14.83
C THR A 30 -4.66 -16.35 -14.28
N ASP A 31 -4.15 -15.13 -14.21
CA ASP A 31 -4.92 -13.96 -13.78
C ASP A 31 -6.09 -13.71 -14.75
N VAL A 32 -7.32 -13.49 -14.28
CA VAL A 32 -8.47 -13.23 -15.19
C VAL A 32 -8.21 -12.03 -16.10
N ILE A 33 -7.60 -10.97 -15.56
CA ILE A 33 -7.28 -9.75 -16.33
C ILE A 33 -6.05 -10.01 -17.21
N GLY A 34 -5.03 -10.68 -16.66
CA GLY A 34 -3.80 -11.01 -17.38
C GLY A 34 -3.97 -12.05 -18.49
N GLY A 35 -4.93 -12.97 -18.38
CA GLY A 35 -5.19 -14.04 -19.35
C GLY A 35 -5.58 -13.49 -20.72
N THR A 36 -6.25 -12.34 -20.76
CA THR A 36 -6.54 -11.61 -22.01
C THR A 36 -5.29 -11.16 -22.77
N LYS A 37 -4.14 -11.09 -22.07
CA LYS A 37 -2.82 -10.71 -22.58
C LYS A 37 -1.85 -11.90 -22.67
N GLY A 38 -2.32 -13.13 -22.40
CA GLY A 38 -1.49 -14.35 -22.39
C GLY A 38 -0.64 -14.53 -21.12
N GLU A 39 -1.02 -13.91 -20.00
CA GLU A 39 -0.28 -14.04 -18.74
C GLU A 39 -0.77 -15.24 -17.93
N HIS A 40 0.09 -16.26 -17.75
CA HIS A 40 -0.27 -17.53 -17.10
C HIS A 40 0.04 -17.59 -15.59
N PHE A 41 0.12 -16.42 -14.95
CA PHE A 41 0.36 -16.33 -13.51
C PHE A 41 -0.29 -15.07 -12.93
N LYS A 42 -0.70 -15.15 -11.66
CA LYS A 42 -1.18 -13.99 -10.90
C LYS A 42 0.01 -13.23 -10.31
N ARG A 43 0.02 -11.92 -10.52
CA ARG A 43 1.12 -11.04 -10.14
C ARG A 43 0.92 -10.48 -8.74
N LEU A 44 1.48 -11.14 -7.72
CA LEU A 44 1.39 -10.66 -6.34
C LEU A 44 2.34 -9.49 -6.08
N ARG A 45 3.58 -9.59 -6.59
CA ARG A 45 4.59 -8.53 -6.52
C ARG A 45 5.30 -8.42 -7.87
N ASN A 46 5.43 -7.21 -8.40
CA ASN A 46 6.01 -6.92 -9.72
C ASN A 46 7.24 -6.00 -9.65
N GLY A 47 7.90 -5.90 -8.49
CA GLY A 47 8.88 -4.83 -8.26
C GLY A 47 10.03 -4.83 -9.26
N TYR A 48 10.49 -6.01 -9.71
CA TYR A 48 11.55 -6.07 -10.72
C TYR A 48 11.02 -5.83 -12.14
N SER A 49 9.90 -6.45 -12.51
CA SER A 49 9.27 -6.22 -13.82
C SER A 49 8.92 -4.74 -14.03
N GLU A 50 8.36 -4.07 -13.02
CA GLU A 50 8.07 -2.62 -13.04
C GLU A 50 9.35 -1.80 -13.19
N TRP A 51 10.42 -2.19 -12.49
CA TRP A 51 11.72 -1.55 -12.62
C TRP A 51 12.32 -1.71 -14.01
N VAL A 52 12.18 -2.88 -14.65
CA VAL A 52 12.66 -3.10 -16.03
C VAL A 52 11.98 -2.13 -16.99
N ASP A 53 10.66 -1.96 -16.89
CA ASP A 53 9.89 -1.06 -17.75
C ASP A 53 10.28 0.41 -17.55
N TRP A 54 10.45 0.81 -16.29
CA TRP A 54 10.94 2.14 -15.94
C TRP A 54 12.37 2.36 -16.45
N ALA A 55 13.28 1.42 -16.19
CA ALA A 55 14.68 1.52 -16.59
C ALA A 55 14.83 1.62 -18.12
N ALA A 56 14.01 0.87 -18.87
CA ALA A 56 13.95 0.99 -20.33
C ALA A 56 13.46 2.39 -20.76
N THR A 57 12.49 2.97 -20.04
CA THR A 57 12.00 4.32 -20.29
C THR A 57 13.06 5.38 -20.00
N GLU A 58 13.81 5.25 -18.92
CA GLU A 58 14.91 6.16 -18.58
C GLU A 58 16.02 6.11 -19.63
N LYS A 59 16.41 4.92 -20.07
CA LYS A 59 17.39 4.73 -21.15
C LYS A 59 16.93 5.37 -22.46
N ARG A 60 15.65 5.22 -22.84
CA ARG A 60 15.08 5.90 -24.01
C ARG A 60 15.13 7.43 -23.89
N LYS A 61 15.09 7.97 -22.68
CA LYS A 61 15.26 9.40 -22.39
C LYS A 61 16.74 9.84 -22.29
N GLY A 62 17.68 8.94 -22.54
CA GLY A 62 19.12 9.21 -22.44
C GLY A 62 19.63 9.33 -21.00
N ARG A 63 18.88 8.81 -20.01
CA ARG A 63 19.25 8.81 -18.59
C ARG A 63 19.71 7.42 -18.18
N GLU A 64 20.70 7.36 -17.29
CA GLU A 64 21.11 6.09 -16.68
C GLU A 64 20.17 5.75 -15.52
N PRO A 65 19.43 4.63 -15.58
CA PRO A 65 18.52 4.25 -14.51
C PRO A 65 19.30 3.80 -13.27
N ALA A 66 18.84 4.22 -12.09
CA ALA A 66 19.32 3.68 -10.84
C ALA A 66 19.04 2.17 -10.74
N THR A 67 20.01 1.41 -10.22
CA THR A 67 19.83 -0.02 -9.91
C THR A 67 19.13 -0.20 -8.57
N CYS A 68 18.59 -1.41 -8.32
CA CYS A 68 18.04 -1.76 -7.01
C CYS A 68 19.06 -1.51 -5.89
N GLN A 69 20.31 -1.90 -6.12
CA GLN A 69 21.43 -1.67 -5.19
C GLN A 69 21.75 -0.18 -5.05
N GLY A 70 21.61 0.60 -6.14
CA GLY A 70 21.77 2.04 -6.12
C GLY A 70 20.84 2.72 -5.13
N CYS A 71 19.58 2.27 -5.01
CA CYS A 71 18.66 2.83 -4.01
C CYS A 71 18.75 2.12 -2.64
N HIS A 72 18.81 0.78 -2.61
CA HIS A 72 18.63 0.00 -1.36
C HIS A 72 19.92 -0.45 -0.67
N MET A 73 21.08 -0.28 -1.31
CA MET A 73 22.40 -0.66 -0.78
C MET A 73 23.42 0.48 -0.82
N SER A 74 22.94 1.72 -0.93
CA SER A 74 23.76 2.92 -0.92
C SER A 74 23.40 3.78 0.30
N THR A 75 23.91 5.02 0.33
CA THR A 75 23.53 6.03 1.33
C THR A 75 22.22 6.77 0.98
N PHE A 76 21.53 6.36 -0.09
CA PHE A 76 20.18 6.82 -0.40
C PHE A 76 19.18 6.40 0.71
N PRO A 77 18.18 7.23 1.07
CA PRO A 77 17.88 8.57 0.50
C PRO A 77 18.73 9.70 1.10
N GLY A 78 19.48 9.44 2.17
CA GLY A 78 20.29 10.45 2.82
C GLY A 78 21.03 9.91 4.05
N VAL A 79 21.82 10.79 4.66
CA VAL A 79 22.56 10.53 5.90
C VAL A 79 22.36 11.69 6.87
N CYS A 80 22.58 11.46 8.15
CA CYS A 80 22.61 12.50 9.17
C CYS A 80 24.06 12.99 9.33
N VAL A 81 24.29 14.28 9.03
CA VAL A 81 25.61 14.91 9.14
C VAL A 81 25.67 15.82 10.38
N PRO A 82 26.83 15.94 11.05
CA PRO A 82 26.96 16.79 12.23
C PRO A 82 26.59 18.25 11.95
N GLU A 83 25.72 18.80 12.79
CA GLU A 83 25.36 20.22 12.83
C GLU A 83 25.14 20.65 14.29
N PRO A 84 26.17 21.25 14.93
CA PRO A 84 26.07 21.63 16.33
C PRO A 84 24.88 22.58 16.59
N GLY A 85 24.00 22.18 17.51
CA GLY A 85 22.81 22.96 17.88
C GLY A 85 21.57 22.69 17.05
N ALA A 86 21.62 21.79 16.05
CA ALA A 86 20.42 21.29 15.39
C ALA A 86 19.57 20.46 16.37
N GLU A 87 18.27 20.74 16.43
CA GLU A 87 17.29 19.87 17.09
C GLU A 87 17.04 18.66 16.19
N GLY A 88 17.07 17.46 16.77
CA GLY A 88 16.77 16.22 16.07
C GLY A 88 15.29 16.11 15.70
N ASP A 89 14.99 15.15 14.85
CA ASP A 89 13.63 14.77 14.47
C ASP A 89 13.47 13.25 14.42
N SER A 90 12.35 12.77 13.87
CA SER A 90 12.07 11.33 13.67
C SER A 90 13.10 10.57 12.82
N THR A 91 14.01 11.27 12.14
CA THR A 91 14.94 10.71 11.17
C THR A 91 16.41 10.92 11.53
N CYS A 92 16.75 12.06 12.12
CA CYS A 92 18.12 12.38 12.54
C CYS A 92 18.17 12.79 14.03
N PRO A 93 19.13 12.29 14.81
CA PRO A 93 19.27 12.63 16.22
C PRO A 93 19.75 14.07 16.43
N ASP A 94 19.61 14.56 17.67
CA ASP A 94 20.09 15.88 18.09
C ASP A 94 21.56 16.13 17.70
N GLY A 95 21.87 17.36 17.29
CA GLY A 95 23.20 17.76 16.85
C GLY A 95 23.57 17.28 15.45
N THR A 96 22.60 16.77 14.68
CA THR A 96 22.77 16.38 13.28
C THR A 96 21.63 16.91 12.42
N ARG A 97 21.87 17.02 11.11
CA ARG A 97 20.83 17.32 10.12
C ARG A 97 20.81 16.29 9.00
N PHE A 98 19.65 16.11 8.39
CA PHE A 98 19.51 15.31 7.19
C PHE A 98 20.27 15.93 6.00
N GLU A 99 20.96 15.09 5.25
CA GLU A 99 21.59 15.44 3.98
C GLU A 99 21.22 14.41 2.91
N ALA A 100 20.49 14.86 1.89
CA ALA A 100 20.04 14.01 0.80
C ALA A 100 21.20 13.40 0.00
N ARG A 101 21.03 12.14 -0.40
CA ARG A 101 21.98 11.38 -1.21
C ARG A 101 21.29 10.82 -2.44
N LYS A 102 21.97 10.86 -3.58
CA LYS A 102 21.46 10.28 -4.82
C LYS A 102 21.62 8.75 -4.79
N PRO A 103 20.78 8.00 -5.51
CA PRO A 103 21.02 6.58 -5.73
C PRO A 103 22.44 6.30 -6.23
N GLY A 104 23.09 5.29 -5.66
CA GLY A 104 24.46 4.89 -5.96
C GLY A 104 25.55 5.66 -5.22
N ALA A 105 25.21 6.67 -4.41
CA ALA A 105 26.17 7.33 -3.53
C ALA A 105 26.62 6.38 -2.41
N LEU A 106 27.88 5.95 -2.44
CA LEU A 106 28.47 5.06 -1.44
C LEU A 106 29.37 5.86 -0.49
N ASP A 107 29.50 5.39 0.74
CA ASP A 107 30.51 5.89 1.67
C ASP A 107 31.76 5.00 1.65
N GLY A 108 32.88 5.53 2.15
CA GLY A 108 34.17 4.85 2.22
C GLY A 108 34.43 4.22 3.59
N GLY A 109 34.51 2.89 3.65
CA GLY A 109 34.91 2.16 4.85
C GLY A 109 36.24 1.41 4.67
N PHE A 110 36.84 1.02 5.79
CA PHE A 110 38.17 0.41 5.80
C PHE A 110 38.14 -1.00 5.22
N VAL A 111 39.14 -1.34 4.39
CA VAL A 111 39.26 -2.68 3.78
C VAL A 111 39.50 -3.79 4.81
N ALA A 112 40.03 -3.44 5.98
CA ALA A 112 40.22 -4.31 7.15
C ALA A 112 40.34 -3.45 8.41
N GLN A 113 40.09 -4.03 9.60
CA GLN A 113 40.09 -3.31 10.88
C GLN A 113 41.39 -2.54 11.17
N ALA A 114 42.54 -3.04 10.72
CA ALA A 114 43.85 -2.40 10.90
C ALA A 114 44.32 -1.60 9.67
N SER A 115 43.50 -1.49 8.62
CA SER A 115 43.88 -0.76 7.40
C SER A 115 43.42 0.69 7.46
N LEU A 116 44.27 1.60 6.95
CA LEU A 116 43.89 2.98 6.68
C LEU A 116 43.32 3.16 5.27
N GLU A 117 43.42 2.14 4.41
CA GLU A 117 42.86 2.15 3.07
C GLU A 117 41.33 2.02 3.14
N LYS A 118 40.64 2.95 2.48
CA LYS A 118 39.18 2.95 2.34
C LYS A 118 38.76 2.49 0.96
N THR A 119 37.64 1.78 0.90
CA THR A 119 36.98 1.37 -0.33
C THR A 119 35.49 1.72 -0.25
N PRO A 120 34.80 1.97 -1.38
CA PRO A 120 33.36 2.15 -1.37
C PRO A 120 32.66 0.93 -0.78
N ILE A 121 31.76 1.13 0.18
CA ILE A 121 31.01 0.06 0.84
C ILE A 121 29.52 0.21 0.52
N SER A 122 28.89 -0.92 0.21
CA SER A 122 27.44 -1.04 0.12
C SER A 122 26.83 -1.34 1.47
N THR A 123 25.77 -0.62 1.81
CA THR A 123 24.99 -0.89 3.02
C THR A 123 24.20 -2.19 2.81
N HIS A 124 24.00 -2.95 3.88
CA HIS A 124 23.21 -4.20 3.88
C HIS A 124 22.02 -4.12 4.82
N TYR A 125 21.58 -2.89 5.12
CA TYR A 125 20.38 -2.63 5.89
C TYR A 125 19.12 -3.08 5.16
N PHE A 126 19.13 -3.03 3.82
CA PHE A 126 18.00 -3.36 2.95
C PHE A 126 16.68 -2.76 3.45
N SER A 127 16.74 -1.50 3.90
CA SER A 127 15.62 -0.81 4.54
C SER A 127 14.40 -0.87 3.63
N GLY A 128 13.35 -1.51 4.13
CA GLY A 128 12.03 -1.52 3.53
C GLY A 128 11.09 -0.63 4.32
N VAL A 129 9.79 -0.89 4.19
CA VAL A 129 8.75 -0.14 4.88
C VAL A 129 8.16 -0.88 6.10
N ASP A 130 8.53 -2.15 6.26
CA ASP A 130 8.00 -3.02 7.31
C ASP A 130 8.91 -3.01 8.53
N LEU A 131 8.28 -2.97 9.71
CA LEU A 131 8.94 -3.24 10.97
C LEU A 131 8.35 -4.47 11.66
N PRO A 132 9.17 -5.21 12.43
CA PRO A 132 8.70 -6.28 13.30
C PRO A 132 7.55 -5.83 14.21
N LEU A 133 6.38 -6.46 14.08
CA LEU A 133 5.26 -6.26 15.01
C LEU A 133 5.28 -7.25 16.20
N ALA A 134 6.08 -8.32 16.10
CA ALA A 134 6.18 -9.36 17.11
C ALA A 134 6.85 -8.82 18.39
N ARG A 135 6.15 -8.88 19.53
CA ARG A 135 6.57 -8.29 20.82
C ARG A 135 7.90 -8.83 21.34
N GLU A 136 8.33 -9.99 20.85
CA GLU A 136 9.63 -10.59 21.15
C GLU A 136 10.80 -9.83 20.51
N TYR A 137 10.54 -9.00 19.51
CA TYR A 137 11.54 -8.13 18.91
C TYR A 137 11.73 -6.87 19.77
N PRO A 138 12.93 -6.62 20.34
CA PRO A 138 13.18 -5.49 21.25
C PRO A 138 12.91 -4.13 20.59
N ASP A 139 12.26 -3.22 21.31
CA ASP A 139 11.95 -1.87 20.82
C ASP A 139 13.23 -1.04 20.64
N GLU A 140 14.26 -1.28 21.46
CA GLU A 140 15.56 -0.59 21.36
C GLU A 140 16.28 -0.89 20.04
N LEU A 141 15.97 -2.02 19.39
CA LEU A 141 16.52 -2.37 18.07
C LEU A 141 15.70 -1.78 16.92
N LEU A 142 14.48 -1.29 17.18
CA LEU A 142 13.69 -0.56 16.19
C LEU A 142 14.09 0.91 16.14
N ASP A 143 14.31 1.52 17.31
CA ASP A 143 14.59 2.94 17.43
C ASP A 143 15.88 3.28 18.20
N GLU A 144 17.00 2.74 17.71
CA GLU A 144 18.32 3.09 18.23
C GLU A 144 18.78 4.45 17.68
N ALA A 145 18.92 5.44 18.57
CA ALA A 145 19.40 6.79 18.25
C ALA A 145 20.90 6.89 17.90
N ALA A 146 21.50 5.80 17.43
CA ALA A 146 22.89 5.76 16.95
C ALA A 146 22.95 5.96 15.43
N LEU A 147 24.09 6.50 14.98
CA LEU A 147 24.46 6.56 13.57
C LEU A 147 25.62 5.60 13.32
N ASP A 148 25.65 5.00 12.13
CA ASP A 148 26.81 4.25 11.69
C ASP A 148 27.94 5.17 11.19
N GLY A 149 29.04 4.56 10.73
CA GLY A 149 30.22 5.31 10.26
C GLY A 149 29.97 6.21 9.05
N ALA A 150 28.87 5.99 8.31
CA ALA A 150 28.46 6.80 7.17
C ALA A 150 27.42 7.87 7.55
N GLY A 151 27.01 7.93 8.81
CA GLY A 151 25.93 8.80 9.29
C GLY A 151 24.53 8.25 9.01
N ILE A 152 24.37 6.98 8.65
CA ILE A 152 23.05 6.37 8.46
C ILE A 152 22.50 5.97 9.83
N PRO A 153 21.21 6.27 10.14
CA PRO A 153 20.59 5.80 11.37
C PRO A 153 20.62 4.28 11.50
N VAL A 154 21.00 3.79 12.68
CA VAL A 154 20.89 2.37 13.02
C VAL A 154 19.40 1.99 13.18
N SER A 155 18.62 2.90 13.80
CA SER A 155 17.16 2.85 13.90
C SER A 155 16.50 2.44 12.58
N ALA A 156 15.77 1.34 12.62
CA ALA A 156 14.97 0.86 11.50
C ALA A 156 13.77 1.79 11.24
N GLU A 157 13.23 2.41 12.30
CA GLU A 157 12.18 3.43 12.21
C GLU A 157 12.65 4.66 11.45
N ALA A 158 13.80 5.23 11.83
CA ALA A 158 14.37 6.40 11.17
C ALA A 158 14.67 6.10 9.69
N ARG A 159 15.30 4.94 9.40
CA ARG A 159 15.58 4.53 8.01
C ARG A 159 14.31 4.35 7.18
N ARG A 160 13.26 3.75 7.74
CA ARG A 160 11.94 3.62 7.10
C ARG A 160 11.36 5.00 6.79
N ASP A 161 11.36 5.90 7.77
CA ASP A 161 10.73 7.21 7.66
C ASP A 161 11.47 8.10 6.66
N MET A 162 12.81 8.07 6.64
CA MET A 162 13.63 8.71 5.60
C MET A 162 13.26 8.20 4.21
N LEU A 163 13.14 6.88 4.03
CA LEU A 163 12.80 6.28 2.74
C LEU A 163 11.40 6.68 2.28
N LEU A 164 10.41 6.62 3.17
CA LEU A 164 9.02 6.98 2.88
C LEU A 164 8.87 8.47 2.52
N LYS A 165 9.48 9.36 3.30
CA LYS A 165 9.45 10.82 3.04
C LYS A 165 10.12 11.19 1.72
N ALA A 166 11.14 10.44 1.30
CA ALA A 166 11.80 10.63 0.01
C ALA A 166 11.09 9.95 -1.19
N SER A 167 9.98 9.23 -0.95
CA SER A 167 9.33 8.42 -1.99
C SER A 167 8.35 9.20 -2.86
N PHE A 168 7.71 10.23 -2.32
CA PHE A 168 6.60 10.92 -2.98
C PHE A 168 6.74 12.43 -2.92
N ASP A 169 6.47 13.08 -4.06
CA ASP A 169 6.11 14.49 -4.09
C ASP A 169 4.58 14.61 -3.92
N PHE A 170 4.16 15.56 -3.10
CA PHE A 170 2.78 15.77 -2.70
C PHE A 170 2.44 17.26 -2.78
N GLU A 171 1.48 17.62 -3.63
CA GLU A 171 1.16 19.03 -3.88
C GLU A 171 -0.34 19.30 -3.81
N LEU A 172 -0.71 20.41 -3.17
CA LEU A 172 -2.02 21.04 -3.36
C LEU A 172 -1.98 21.92 -4.61
N GLY A 173 -2.79 21.55 -5.60
CA GLY A 173 -3.00 22.36 -6.79
C GLY A 173 -3.88 23.58 -6.51
N LYS A 174 -3.90 24.52 -7.46
CA LYS A 174 -4.68 25.75 -7.34
C LYS A 174 -6.17 25.46 -7.17
N ALA A 175 -6.70 25.72 -5.98
CA ALA A 175 -8.11 25.60 -5.69
C ALA A 175 -8.96 26.60 -6.49
N ARG A 176 -10.17 26.18 -6.87
CA ARG A 176 -11.19 27.05 -7.49
C ARG A 176 -12.47 26.98 -6.68
N LEU A 177 -12.84 28.10 -6.09
CA LEU A 177 -14.12 28.26 -5.40
C LEU A 177 -15.05 29.09 -6.28
N SER A 178 -16.19 28.53 -6.68
CA SER A 178 -17.19 29.26 -7.45
C SER A 178 -18.59 28.77 -7.14
N ARG A 179 -19.52 29.70 -6.84
CA ARG A 179 -20.95 29.42 -6.61
C ARG A 179 -21.20 28.28 -5.59
N GLY A 180 -20.42 28.24 -4.51
CA GLY A 180 -20.53 27.22 -3.47
C GLY A 180 -19.94 25.86 -3.84
N ARG A 181 -19.19 25.76 -4.94
CA ARG A 181 -18.49 24.55 -5.36
C ARG A 181 -16.99 24.75 -5.28
N LEU A 182 -16.29 23.80 -4.66
CA LEU A 182 -14.83 23.79 -4.52
C LEU A 182 -14.25 22.69 -5.40
N GLU A 183 -13.41 23.09 -6.36
CA GLU A 183 -12.49 22.18 -7.05
C GLU A 183 -11.11 22.30 -6.40
N LEU A 184 -10.61 21.20 -5.82
CA LEU A 184 -9.31 21.14 -5.16
C LEU A 184 -8.48 19.98 -5.75
N PRO A 185 -7.55 20.26 -6.68
CA PRO A 185 -6.61 19.27 -7.18
C PRO A 185 -5.59 18.91 -6.12
N ILE A 186 -5.33 17.62 -5.93
CA ILE A 186 -4.20 17.09 -5.18
C ILE A 186 -3.36 16.24 -6.14
N THR A 187 -2.08 16.55 -6.25
CA THR A 187 -1.14 15.82 -7.12
C THR A 187 -0.18 15.00 -6.27
N ILE A 188 0.00 13.74 -6.66
CA ILE A 188 0.86 12.77 -5.99
C ILE A 188 1.75 12.15 -7.05
N GLU A 189 3.06 12.25 -6.88
CA GLU A 189 4.03 11.65 -7.80
C GLU A 189 5.02 10.77 -7.03
N ASN A 190 5.23 9.55 -7.51
CA ASN A 190 6.28 8.68 -6.99
C ASN A 190 7.62 9.09 -7.65
N VAL A 191 8.48 9.75 -6.86
CA VAL A 191 9.76 10.31 -7.32
C VAL A 191 10.98 9.57 -6.76
N GLY A 192 10.78 8.76 -5.71
CA GLY A 192 11.87 8.08 -5.01
C GLY A 192 12.14 6.64 -5.46
N ALA A 193 11.25 6.03 -6.25
CA ALA A 193 11.37 4.63 -6.65
C ALA A 193 11.46 4.44 -8.17
N GLY A 194 12.17 3.38 -8.58
CA GLY A 194 12.16 2.90 -9.96
C GLY A 194 11.02 1.93 -10.27
N HIS A 195 10.11 1.69 -9.32
CA HIS A 195 8.97 0.77 -9.43
C HIS A 195 7.72 1.45 -8.84
N ARG A 196 6.55 0.80 -8.88
CA ARG A 196 5.31 1.41 -8.37
C ARG A 196 5.32 1.53 -6.83
N GLY A 197 4.58 2.49 -6.29
CA GLY A 197 4.40 2.71 -4.85
C GLY A 197 2.93 2.68 -4.42
N PRO A 198 2.54 1.95 -3.35
CA PRO A 198 3.37 1.10 -2.52
C PRO A 198 3.78 -0.22 -3.22
N ALA A 199 5.03 -0.64 -3.06
CA ALA A 199 5.56 -1.88 -3.62
C ALA A 199 5.44 -3.06 -2.66
N GLY A 200 5.89 -4.24 -3.08
CA GLY A 200 5.83 -5.43 -2.23
C GLY A 200 4.40 -5.99 -2.21
N PHE A 201 3.89 -6.33 -1.02
CA PHE A 201 2.52 -6.83 -0.89
C PHE A 201 1.49 -5.68 -0.90
N SER A 202 1.39 -5.02 -2.06
CA SER A 202 0.65 -3.76 -2.26
C SER A 202 -0.86 -3.84 -1.97
N GLN A 203 -1.45 -5.03 -1.91
CA GLN A 203 -2.85 -5.25 -1.56
C GLN A 203 -3.14 -5.02 -0.07
N GLU A 204 -2.10 -4.93 0.77
CA GLU A 204 -2.21 -4.68 2.22
C GLU A 204 -1.50 -3.40 2.64
N ARG A 205 -0.78 -2.74 1.74
CA ARG A 205 -0.12 -1.49 2.08
C ARG A 205 -1.05 -0.33 1.83
N GLU A 206 -1.18 0.52 2.84
CA GLU A 206 -2.03 1.70 2.75
C GLU A 206 -1.15 2.93 2.56
N ILE A 207 -1.30 3.59 1.42
CA ILE A 207 -0.89 4.99 1.23
C ILE A 207 -2.17 5.75 0.92
N TRP A 208 -2.53 6.72 1.75
CA TRP A 208 -3.78 7.44 1.59
C TRP A 208 -3.65 8.92 1.91
N VAL A 209 -4.63 9.70 1.44
CA VAL A 209 -4.75 11.12 1.76
C VAL A 209 -5.75 11.31 2.90
N HIS A 210 -5.30 11.92 4.00
CA HIS A 210 -6.21 12.56 4.97
C HIS A 210 -6.41 14.01 4.53
N LEU A 211 -7.63 14.36 4.11
CA LEU A 211 -8.00 15.71 3.71
C LEU A 211 -9.05 16.24 4.69
N LYS A 212 -8.80 17.42 5.25
CA LYS A 212 -9.71 18.14 6.14
C LYS A 212 -9.88 19.57 5.67
N ILE A 213 -11.13 19.98 5.49
CA ILE A 213 -11.52 21.34 5.10
C ILE A 213 -12.37 21.93 6.21
N THR A 214 -11.97 23.09 6.73
CA THR A 214 -12.72 23.83 7.76
C THR A 214 -13.10 25.21 7.27
N ASP A 215 -14.23 25.74 7.75
CA ASP A 215 -14.66 27.11 7.50
C ASP A 215 -13.98 28.12 8.45
N GLU A 216 -14.25 29.41 8.28
CA GLU A 216 -13.69 30.49 9.11
C GLU A 216 -13.97 30.34 10.63
N ARG A 217 -14.99 29.54 10.99
CA ARG A 217 -15.41 29.29 12.38
C ARG A 217 -14.83 28.01 12.94
N GLY A 218 -13.98 27.32 12.19
CA GLY A 218 -13.39 26.04 12.55
C GLY A 218 -14.35 24.85 12.39
N ARG A 219 -15.52 25.01 11.76
CA ARG A 219 -16.41 23.88 11.49
C ARG A 219 -15.85 23.05 10.35
N VAL A 220 -15.83 21.73 10.50
CA VAL A 220 -15.45 20.80 9.42
C VAL A 220 -16.53 20.81 8.34
N VAL A 221 -16.14 21.19 7.14
CA VAL A 221 -16.98 21.21 5.93
C VAL A 221 -16.89 19.86 5.21
N TYR A 222 -15.68 19.32 5.13
CA TYR A 222 -15.39 18.03 4.54
C TYR A 222 -14.19 17.41 5.24
N GLU A 223 -14.25 16.11 5.53
CA GLU A 223 -13.12 15.35 6.06
C GLU A 223 -13.20 13.92 5.54
N VAL A 224 -12.06 13.38 5.11
CA VAL A 224 -11.94 12.01 4.58
C VAL A 224 -10.58 11.43 4.93
N GLY A 225 -10.49 10.12 5.16
CA GLY A 225 -9.22 9.45 5.48
C GLY A 225 -8.77 9.68 6.92
N ARG A 226 -9.70 10.08 7.81
CA ARG A 226 -9.41 10.32 9.22
C ARG A 226 -9.23 9.02 9.98
N VAL A 227 -8.05 8.86 10.56
CA VAL A 227 -7.66 7.80 11.48
C VAL A 227 -7.26 8.44 12.81
N ASP A 228 -8.06 8.25 13.86
CA ASP A 228 -7.80 8.84 15.17
C ASP A 228 -6.80 8.02 15.99
N ARG A 229 -6.73 6.72 15.72
CA ARG A 229 -5.81 5.78 16.36
C ARG A 229 -5.24 4.85 15.32
N GLN A 230 -3.98 4.47 15.49
CA GLN A 230 -3.24 3.64 14.52
C GLN A 230 -3.89 2.27 14.27
N ASP A 231 -4.67 1.77 15.23
CA ASP A 231 -5.39 0.50 15.15
C ASP A 231 -6.75 0.58 14.41
N GLN A 232 -7.17 1.75 13.93
CA GLN A 232 -8.43 1.90 13.20
C GLN A 232 -8.26 1.63 11.70
N ASP A 233 -9.19 0.86 11.14
CA ASP A 233 -9.28 0.67 9.69
C ASP A 233 -9.66 1.98 8.98
N LEU A 234 -9.23 2.12 7.72
CA LEU A 234 -9.73 3.16 6.83
C LEU A 234 -11.23 2.99 6.64
N LYS A 235 -11.96 4.12 6.62
CA LYS A 235 -13.42 4.13 6.61
C LYS A 235 -14.01 4.17 5.20
N ASP A 236 -13.22 3.75 4.19
CA ASP A 236 -13.72 3.50 2.83
C ASP A 236 -14.60 2.25 2.78
N LYS A 237 -14.40 1.34 3.74
CA LYS A 237 -15.11 0.08 3.89
C LYS A 237 -15.29 -0.25 5.36
N LEU A 238 -16.39 -0.90 5.70
CA LEU A 238 -16.70 -1.33 7.07
C LEU A 238 -16.84 -2.84 7.10
N PHE A 239 -16.00 -3.50 7.90
CA PHE A 239 -16.11 -4.93 8.18
C PHE A 239 -17.13 -5.15 9.30
N LEU A 240 -18.39 -5.44 8.94
CA LEU A 240 -19.51 -5.56 9.89
C LEU A 240 -19.46 -6.86 10.70
N ARG A 241 -19.01 -7.94 10.05
CA ARG A 241 -18.79 -9.26 10.66
C ARG A 241 -17.66 -9.93 9.93
N VAL A 242 -16.73 -10.54 10.64
CA VAL A 242 -15.70 -11.41 10.08
C VAL A 242 -15.82 -12.78 10.73
N ASN A 243 -15.93 -13.83 9.92
CA ASN A 243 -15.98 -15.21 10.40
C ASN A 243 -14.61 -15.87 10.23
N THR A 244 -13.97 -16.25 11.32
CA THR A 244 -12.71 -17.02 11.36
C THR A 244 -12.88 -18.37 12.06
N ASN A 245 -14.10 -18.71 12.48
CA ASN A 245 -14.39 -19.92 13.24
C ASN A 245 -14.63 -21.09 12.28
N PRO A 246 -13.74 -22.10 12.23
CA PRO A 246 -13.89 -23.24 11.33
C PRO A 246 -15.06 -24.17 11.69
N ARG A 247 -15.70 -23.97 12.86
CA ARG A 247 -16.88 -24.72 13.29
C ARG A 247 -18.19 -24.00 13.00
N SER A 248 -18.16 -22.83 12.36
CA SER A 248 -19.39 -22.10 12.03
C SER A 248 -20.24 -22.89 11.04
N LEU A 249 -21.53 -23.01 11.32
CA LEU A 249 -22.50 -23.74 10.52
C LEU A 249 -23.63 -22.81 10.07
N ASP A 250 -24.10 -22.98 8.85
CA ASP A 250 -25.29 -22.29 8.35
C ASP A 250 -26.58 -22.85 8.98
N ARG A 251 -27.73 -22.30 8.59
CA ARG A 251 -29.04 -22.72 9.11
C ARG A 251 -29.39 -24.17 8.78
N GLN A 252 -28.73 -24.76 7.80
CA GLN A 252 -28.91 -26.15 7.37
C GLN A 252 -27.86 -27.09 7.99
N GLY A 253 -26.99 -26.58 8.87
CA GLY A 253 -25.95 -27.35 9.53
C GLY A 253 -24.71 -27.61 8.66
N ARG A 254 -24.54 -26.91 7.54
CA ARG A 254 -23.38 -27.04 6.65
C ARG A 254 -22.27 -26.08 7.09
N PRO A 255 -20.98 -26.43 6.95
CA PRO A 255 -19.89 -25.53 7.30
C PRO A 255 -19.93 -24.22 6.49
N GLU A 256 -19.89 -23.08 7.18
CA GLU A 256 -19.77 -21.76 6.54
C GLU A 256 -18.32 -21.47 6.08
N GLY A 257 -17.36 -22.25 6.59
CA GLY A 257 -15.93 -22.06 6.37
C GLY A 257 -15.35 -20.86 7.12
N ILE A 258 -14.24 -20.28 6.62
CA ILE A 258 -13.46 -19.25 7.33
C ILE A 258 -13.04 -18.11 6.41
N PHE A 259 -12.66 -16.99 7.02
CA PHE A 259 -12.25 -15.75 6.38
C PHE A 259 -13.28 -15.18 5.40
N GLY A 260 -14.55 -15.20 5.80
CA GLY A 260 -15.59 -14.40 5.14
C GLY A 260 -15.90 -13.13 5.93
N ALA A 261 -16.29 -12.05 5.25
CA ALA A 261 -16.79 -10.86 5.93
C ALA A 261 -17.97 -10.18 5.24
N ASP A 262 -18.89 -9.72 6.07
CA ASP A 262 -19.97 -8.83 5.68
C ASP A 262 -19.38 -7.41 5.57
N VAL A 263 -19.11 -6.94 4.35
CA VAL A 263 -18.50 -5.61 4.10
C VAL A 263 -19.55 -4.64 3.60
N ALA A 264 -19.56 -3.41 4.13
CA ALA A 264 -20.39 -2.31 3.63
C ALA A 264 -19.53 -1.10 3.21
N ASP A 265 -20.10 -0.21 2.41
CA ASP A 265 -19.48 1.10 2.13
C ASP A 265 -19.43 1.93 3.41
N GLY A 266 -18.25 2.47 3.70
CA GLY A 266 -18.08 3.42 4.79
C GLY A 266 -18.27 4.87 4.33
N PRO A 267 -18.21 5.84 5.26
CA PRO A 267 -18.38 7.26 4.94
C PRO A 267 -17.33 7.82 3.97
N ASP A 268 -16.16 7.18 3.88
CA ASP A 268 -15.06 7.61 3.01
C ASP A 268 -15.04 6.85 1.67
N HIS A 269 -16.13 6.16 1.31
CA HIS A 269 -16.20 5.38 0.08
C HIS A 269 -15.79 6.21 -1.14
N PRO A 270 -14.86 5.71 -1.99
CA PRO A 270 -14.37 6.46 -3.15
C PRO A 270 -15.43 6.59 -4.24
N GLU A 271 -15.70 7.82 -4.65
CA GLU A 271 -16.60 8.19 -5.74
C GLU A 271 -15.83 8.95 -6.82
N TRP A 272 -14.84 8.29 -7.42
CA TRP A 272 -13.95 8.86 -8.42
C TRP A 272 -14.39 8.52 -9.85
N ASN A 273 -14.24 9.50 -10.76
CA ASN A 273 -14.46 9.31 -12.18
C ASN A 273 -13.24 9.75 -13.02
N PRO A 274 -12.69 8.88 -13.89
CA PRO A 274 -12.93 7.43 -13.93
C PRO A 274 -12.54 6.75 -12.62
N LYS A 275 -12.89 5.48 -12.43
CA LYS A 275 -12.48 4.74 -11.22
C LYS A 275 -10.97 4.44 -11.27
N PRO A 276 -10.20 4.68 -10.19
CA PRO A 276 -8.75 4.46 -10.16
C PRO A 276 -8.29 3.03 -10.40
N ASP A 277 -9.13 2.03 -10.10
CA ASP A 277 -8.85 0.62 -10.39
C ASP A 277 -8.77 0.31 -11.90
N LEU A 278 -9.35 1.15 -12.74
CA LEU A 278 -9.22 1.08 -14.20
C LEU A 278 -7.90 1.69 -14.71
N GLY A 279 -7.07 2.23 -13.81
CA GLY A 279 -5.87 2.98 -14.13
C GLY A 279 -6.14 4.40 -14.61
N GLY A 280 -5.07 5.13 -14.94
CA GLY A 280 -5.11 6.53 -15.34
C GLY A 280 -4.34 7.43 -14.37
N THR A 281 -4.36 8.73 -14.66
CA THR A 281 -3.60 9.74 -13.90
C THR A 281 -4.43 10.95 -13.49
N ASN A 282 -5.71 11.00 -13.87
CA ASN A 282 -6.58 12.15 -13.63
C ASN A 282 -7.95 11.68 -13.21
N PHE A 283 -8.35 12.04 -12.00
CA PHE A 283 -9.61 11.63 -11.39
C PHE A 283 -10.33 12.85 -10.84
N ARG A 284 -11.66 12.83 -10.88
CA ARG A 284 -12.50 13.88 -10.29
C ARG A 284 -13.61 13.24 -9.47
N GLY A 285 -13.89 13.77 -8.28
CA GLY A 285 -14.89 13.19 -7.40
C GLY A 285 -14.69 13.52 -5.93
N ARG A 286 -15.02 12.57 -5.07
CA ARG A 286 -14.90 12.64 -3.60
C ARG A 286 -14.60 11.25 -3.02
N GLY A 287 -14.46 11.18 -1.70
CA GLY A 287 -14.10 9.95 -0.99
C GLY A 287 -12.60 9.77 -0.87
N LEU A 288 -12.18 8.60 -0.40
CA LEU A 288 -10.79 8.34 -0.05
C LEU A 288 -9.91 8.22 -1.30
N VAL A 289 -8.74 8.87 -1.27
CA VAL A 289 -7.62 8.51 -2.15
C VAL A 289 -6.78 7.47 -1.42
N ASN A 290 -6.67 6.26 -1.97
CA ASN A 290 -5.86 5.17 -1.44
C ASN A 290 -5.17 4.41 -2.59
N PHE A 291 -3.87 4.19 -2.47
CA PHE A 291 -3.04 3.49 -3.47
C PHE A 291 -2.93 1.97 -3.21
N GLN A 292 -3.64 1.47 -2.21
CA GLN A 292 -3.76 0.05 -1.91
C GLN A 292 -4.37 -0.69 -3.11
N ASN A 293 -3.63 -1.65 -3.63
CA ASN A 293 -4.11 -2.57 -4.65
C ASN A 293 -5.16 -3.54 -4.06
N GLY A 294 -5.71 -4.43 -4.87
CA GLY A 294 -6.82 -5.27 -4.44
C GLY A 294 -6.79 -6.67 -5.02
N PHE A 295 -7.65 -7.52 -4.46
CA PHE A 295 -7.89 -8.87 -4.94
C PHE A 295 -9.28 -8.98 -5.54
N LEU A 296 -9.40 -9.64 -6.67
CA LEU A 296 -10.67 -9.79 -7.36
C LEU A 296 -11.13 -11.25 -7.37
N ARG A 297 -12.44 -11.41 -7.24
CA ARG A 297 -13.20 -12.66 -7.42
C ARG A 297 -13.98 -12.61 -8.71
N CYS A 298 -14.00 -13.73 -9.42
CA CYS A 298 -14.99 -13.96 -10.45
C CYS A 298 -16.36 -14.16 -9.77
N VAL A 299 -17.35 -13.36 -10.17
CA VAL A 299 -18.69 -13.40 -9.59
C VAL A 299 -19.78 -13.41 -10.64
N ARG A 300 -20.96 -13.88 -10.27
CA ARG A 300 -22.21 -13.73 -11.01
C ARG A 300 -23.24 -12.97 -10.19
N CYS A 301 -24.11 -12.22 -10.85
CA CYS A 301 -25.19 -11.48 -10.22
C CYS A 301 -26.35 -12.40 -9.86
N ILE A 302 -26.78 -12.37 -8.61
CA ILE A 302 -28.04 -12.97 -8.13
C ILE A 302 -29.10 -11.93 -7.76
N GLY A 303 -28.76 -10.65 -7.89
CA GLY A 303 -29.71 -9.54 -7.82
C GLY A 303 -30.34 -9.26 -9.18
N ILE A 304 -30.30 -8.00 -9.60
CA ILE A 304 -30.85 -7.52 -10.87
C ILE A 304 -29.70 -7.00 -11.73
N VAL A 305 -29.50 -7.58 -12.92
CA VAL A 305 -28.54 -7.05 -13.90
C VAL A 305 -29.14 -5.80 -14.54
N ALA A 306 -28.53 -4.65 -14.29
CA ALA A 306 -28.95 -3.37 -14.86
C ALA A 306 -28.55 -3.23 -16.34
N SER A 307 -29.10 -2.22 -17.01
CA SER A 307 -28.84 -1.96 -18.43
C SER A 307 -27.39 -1.58 -18.73
N ASP A 308 -26.67 -1.04 -17.75
CA ASP A 308 -25.22 -0.77 -17.82
C ASP A 308 -24.37 -2.02 -17.51
N GLY A 309 -25.01 -3.18 -17.31
CA GLY A 309 -24.38 -4.45 -16.97
C GLY A 309 -23.93 -4.55 -15.52
N SER A 310 -24.21 -3.58 -14.66
CA SER A 310 -23.90 -3.66 -13.22
C SER A 310 -24.89 -4.58 -12.49
N CYS A 311 -24.45 -5.21 -11.40
CA CYS A 311 -25.35 -5.97 -10.54
C CYS A 311 -25.95 -5.05 -9.46
N GLN A 312 -27.26 -4.87 -9.51
CA GLN A 312 -28.04 -4.12 -8.54
C GLN A 312 -28.68 -5.05 -7.51
N PRO A 313 -28.89 -4.58 -6.26
CA PRO A 313 -29.57 -5.37 -5.24
C PRO A 313 -31.00 -5.76 -5.64
N GLY A 314 -31.36 -7.03 -5.44
CA GLY A 314 -32.73 -7.51 -5.45
C GLY A 314 -33.44 -7.38 -4.08
N PRO A 315 -34.65 -7.92 -3.93
CA PRO A 315 -35.36 -7.90 -2.65
C PRO A 315 -34.56 -8.53 -1.51
N GLY A 316 -34.34 -7.77 -0.43
CA GLY A 316 -33.59 -8.23 0.75
C GLY A 316 -32.06 -8.14 0.63
N GLN A 317 -31.52 -7.63 -0.48
CA GLN A 317 -30.11 -7.36 -0.71
C GLN A 317 -29.80 -5.86 -0.57
N GLY A 318 -28.51 -5.49 -0.67
CA GLY A 318 -28.03 -4.10 -0.64
C GLY A 318 -27.56 -3.63 0.74
N ARG A 319 -27.54 -4.52 1.75
CA ARG A 319 -26.99 -4.20 3.07
C ARG A 319 -25.47 -4.35 3.10
N THR A 320 -24.94 -5.24 2.28
CA THR A 320 -23.50 -5.50 2.15
C THR A 320 -23.09 -5.49 0.69
N ARG A 321 -21.81 -5.27 0.41
CA ARG A 321 -21.24 -5.27 -0.95
C ARG A 321 -21.46 -6.61 -1.65
N GLY A 322 -21.37 -7.73 -0.92
CA GLY A 322 -21.37 -9.09 -1.46
C GLY A 322 -22.74 -9.77 -1.55
N ASP A 323 -23.81 -9.22 -0.98
CA ASP A 323 -25.11 -9.92 -0.86
C ASP A 323 -25.87 -10.14 -2.17
N ARG A 324 -25.48 -9.43 -3.23
CA ARG A 324 -26.04 -9.55 -4.59
C ARG A 324 -25.21 -10.40 -5.54
N TYR A 325 -24.13 -10.99 -5.04
CA TYR A 325 -23.22 -11.81 -5.83
C TYR A 325 -23.17 -13.24 -5.32
N GLU A 326 -22.95 -14.19 -6.23
CA GLU A 326 -22.42 -15.53 -5.94
C GLU A 326 -21.08 -15.69 -6.65
N ASP A 327 -20.25 -16.62 -6.19
CA ASP A 327 -19.03 -16.98 -6.91
C ASP A 327 -19.38 -17.44 -8.34
N GLY A 328 -18.62 -16.90 -9.30
CA GLY A 328 -18.63 -17.36 -10.69
C GLY A 328 -17.73 -18.57 -10.88
N GLU A 329 -17.83 -19.21 -12.05
CA GLU A 329 -16.89 -20.27 -12.41
C GLU A 329 -15.61 -19.65 -12.96
N TYR A 330 -14.49 -19.99 -12.34
CA TYR A 330 -13.16 -19.51 -12.73
C TYR A 330 -12.28 -20.69 -13.12
N ASP A 331 -11.75 -20.65 -14.34
CA ASP A 331 -10.80 -21.62 -14.85
C ASP A 331 -9.37 -21.16 -14.52
N LEU A 332 -8.67 -21.96 -13.71
CA LEU A 332 -7.34 -21.64 -13.19
C LEU A 332 -6.26 -21.61 -14.28
N ASP A 333 -6.42 -22.38 -15.35
CA ASP A 333 -5.40 -22.55 -16.39
C ASP A 333 -5.52 -21.48 -17.48
N THR A 334 -6.74 -21.15 -17.86
CA THR A 334 -7.05 -20.18 -18.94
C THR A 334 -7.31 -18.78 -18.43
N GLY A 335 -7.65 -18.62 -17.15
CA GLY A 335 -8.08 -17.36 -16.56
C GLY A 335 -9.53 -16.99 -16.94
N GLN A 336 -10.29 -17.90 -17.55
CA GLN A 336 -11.66 -17.63 -17.94
C GLN A 336 -12.55 -17.44 -16.69
N CYS A 337 -13.29 -16.32 -16.65
CA CYS A 337 -14.34 -16.05 -15.67
C CYS A 337 -15.72 -16.16 -16.34
N THR A 338 -16.48 -17.19 -16.01
CA THR A 338 -17.83 -17.42 -16.52
C THR A 338 -18.85 -16.77 -15.60
N SER A 339 -19.56 -15.77 -16.12
CA SER A 339 -20.51 -14.93 -15.39
C SER A 339 -21.70 -14.53 -16.26
N ASN A 340 -22.82 -14.16 -15.63
CA ASN A 340 -23.93 -13.44 -16.28
C ASN A 340 -23.70 -11.92 -16.34
N LEU A 341 -22.53 -11.47 -15.87
CA LEU A 341 -22.00 -10.11 -16.01
C LEU A 341 -20.86 -10.11 -17.02
N PHE A 342 -20.45 -8.92 -17.49
CA PHE A 342 -19.41 -8.77 -18.50
C PHE A 342 -18.30 -7.81 -18.06
N GLY A 343 -17.08 -8.07 -18.56
CA GLY A 343 -15.92 -7.24 -18.28
C GLY A 343 -15.67 -7.08 -16.78
N GLN A 344 -15.42 -5.85 -16.34
CA GLN A 344 -15.14 -5.54 -14.94
C GLN A 344 -16.33 -5.78 -14.01
N ASN A 345 -17.57 -5.79 -14.52
CA ASN A 345 -18.74 -6.09 -13.69
C ASN A 345 -18.77 -7.55 -13.23
N ALA A 346 -18.09 -8.46 -13.94
CA ALA A 346 -17.95 -9.86 -13.53
C ALA A 346 -16.89 -10.08 -12.42
N LEU A 347 -16.22 -9.01 -11.98
CA LEU A 347 -15.18 -9.04 -10.97
C LEU A 347 -15.62 -8.28 -9.71
N PHE A 348 -15.32 -8.86 -8.55
CA PHE A 348 -15.66 -8.28 -7.26
C PHE A 348 -14.44 -8.21 -6.35
N GLU A 349 -14.20 -7.05 -5.74
CA GLU A 349 -13.07 -6.87 -4.85
C GLU A 349 -13.28 -7.54 -3.49
N THR A 350 -12.27 -8.29 -3.06
CA THR A 350 -12.16 -8.95 -1.75
C THR A 350 -10.88 -8.50 -1.05
N TYR A 351 -10.77 -8.81 0.25
CA TYR A 351 -9.76 -8.21 1.12
C TYR A 351 -9.03 -9.29 1.89
N PHE A 352 -7.73 -9.50 1.68
CA PHE A 352 -7.01 -10.57 2.37
C PHE A 352 -6.91 -10.32 3.89
N PRO A 353 -6.96 -11.37 4.75
CA PRO A 353 -7.20 -12.79 4.43
C PRO A 353 -8.68 -13.10 4.17
N VAL A 354 -9.57 -12.13 4.39
CA VAL A 354 -11.02 -12.18 4.18
C VAL A 354 -11.40 -12.27 2.69
N GLY A 355 -11.10 -13.41 2.08
CA GLY A 355 -11.25 -13.63 0.65
C GLY A 355 -12.65 -14.06 0.20
N ALA A 356 -13.62 -14.25 1.10
CA ALA A 356 -14.97 -14.68 0.71
C ALA A 356 -15.95 -13.50 0.58
N LEU A 357 -17.02 -13.72 -0.19
CA LEU A 357 -18.01 -12.68 -0.50
C LEU A 357 -18.79 -12.18 0.73
N ASP A 358 -19.01 -13.07 1.71
CA ASP A 358 -19.60 -12.72 3.00
C ASP A 358 -19.17 -13.67 4.12
N ALA A 359 -19.54 -13.35 5.36
CA ALA A 359 -19.12 -14.13 6.53
C ALA A 359 -19.81 -15.49 6.69
N SER A 360 -20.88 -15.78 5.94
CA SER A 360 -21.58 -17.08 5.91
C SER A 360 -21.16 -18.00 4.75
N ARG A 361 -20.38 -17.49 3.80
CA ARG A 361 -19.93 -18.21 2.59
C ARG A 361 -18.39 -18.28 2.51
N GLY A 362 -17.73 -18.38 3.66
CA GLY A 362 -16.27 -18.37 3.85
C GLY A 362 -15.51 -19.47 3.12
N ILE A 363 -15.14 -19.26 1.85
CA ILE A 363 -14.26 -20.18 1.12
C ILE A 363 -12.82 -19.63 1.12
N LEU A 364 -11.89 -20.41 1.67
CA LEU A 364 -10.46 -20.14 1.51
C LEU A 364 -10.05 -20.46 0.06
N LYS A 365 -10.01 -19.43 -0.79
CA LYS A 365 -9.61 -19.53 -2.19
C LYS A 365 -8.64 -18.40 -2.52
N ALA A 366 -7.61 -18.69 -3.33
CA ALA A 366 -6.71 -17.66 -3.87
C ALA A 366 -7.50 -16.65 -4.73
N PRO A 367 -7.08 -15.39 -4.88
CA PRO A 367 -7.75 -14.43 -5.75
C PRO A 367 -7.84 -14.94 -7.20
N ASP A 368 -8.87 -14.53 -7.94
CA ASP A 368 -9.03 -14.87 -9.35
C ASP A 368 -8.30 -13.86 -10.25
N ALA A 369 -8.22 -12.60 -9.82
CA ALA A 369 -7.35 -11.57 -10.42
C ALA A 369 -6.79 -10.64 -9.36
N ILE A 370 -5.75 -9.89 -9.72
CA ILE A 370 -5.11 -8.90 -8.85
C ILE A 370 -5.18 -7.53 -9.52
N ILE A 371 -5.61 -6.52 -8.76
CA ILE A 371 -5.53 -5.12 -9.18
C ILE A 371 -4.10 -4.66 -8.95
N ASP A 372 -3.41 -4.16 -9.97
CA ASP A 372 -2.05 -3.62 -9.91
C ASP A 372 -1.94 -2.17 -10.45
N THR A 373 -3.09 -1.54 -10.69
CA THR A 373 -3.22 -0.25 -11.37
C THR A 373 -3.30 0.94 -10.42
N ARG A 374 -3.67 0.74 -9.14
CA ARG A 374 -3.87 1.82 -8.17
C ARG A 374 -2.55 2.38 -7.65
N SER A 375 -1.51 1.55 -7.55
CA SER A 375 -0.19 2.00 -7.08
C SER A 375 0.45 3.00 -8.05
N ALA A 376 1.07 4.04 -7.49
CA ALA A 376 1.66 5.17 -8.19
C ALA A 376 2.87 4.72 -9.03
N PRO A 377 2.84 4.88 -10.37
CA PRO A 377 3.98 4.59 -11.22
C PRO A 377 5.11 5.60 -11.02
N PRO A 378 6.37 5.17 -11.25
CA PRO A 378 7.52 6.03 -11.08
C PRO A 378 7.53 7.17 -12.10
N ASN A 379 7.79 8.40 -11.62
CA ASN A 379 7.87 9.63 -12.40
C ASN A 379 6.59 9.96 -13.20
N VAL A 380 5.44 9.64 -12.62
CA VAL A 380 4.11 9.92 -13.18
C VAL A 380 3.24 10.58 -12.12
N ALA A 381 2.97 11.87 -12.31
CA ALA A 381 2.02 12.61 -11.50
C ALA A 381 0.60 12.06 -11.68
N ILE A 382 -0.07 11.78 -10.56
CA ILE A 382 -1.49 11.41 -10.50
C ILE A 382 -2.24 12.53 -9.78
N THR A 383 -3.28 13.05 -10.42
CA THR A 383 -4.09 14.14 -9.89
C THR A 383 -5.49 13.66 -9.52
N TYR A 384 -5.86 13.88 -8.26
CA TYR A 384 -7.22 13.71 -7.73
C TYR A 384 -7.83 15.08 -7.49
N THR A 385 -8.82 15.45 -8.29
CA THR A 385 -9.57 16.70 -8.12
C THR A 385 -10.80 16.45 -7.25
N TYR A 386 -10.73 16.85 -5.98
CA TYR A 386 -11.89 16.88 -5.12
C TYR A 386 -12.89 17.91 -5.66
N ASP A 387 -14.12 17.48 -5.90
CA ASP A 387 -15.19 18.29 -6.45
C ASP A 387 -16.35 18.32 -5.44
N LEU A 388 -16.36 19.35 -4.59
CA LEU A 388 -17.12 19.39 -3.34
C LEU A 388 -18.17 20.50 -3.34
N ASP A 389 -19.36 20.20 -2.82
CA ASP A 389 -20.34 21.21 -2.45
C ASP A 389 -19.97 21.80 -1.08
N VAL A 390 -19.63 23.08 -1.07
CA VAL A 390 -19.27 23.88 0.11
C VAL A 390 -20.20 25.09 0.27
N SER A 391 -21.39 25.06 -0.33
CA SER A 391 -22.36 26.16 -0.32
C SER A 391 -22.81 26.57 1.09
N SER A 392 -22.74 25.67 2.06
CA SER A 392 -23.06 25.90 3.48
C SER A 392 -21.89 26.44 4.32
N ALA A 393 -20.70 26.55 3.72
CA ALA A 393 -19.49 27.00 4.40
C ALA A 393 -19.33 28.53 4.30
N ARG A 394 -18.67 29.12 5.30
CA ARG A 394 -18.28 30.53 5.27
C ARG A 394 -16.79 30.64 5.01
N GLY A 395 -16.43 31.40 3.98
CA GLY A 395 -15.03 31.64 3.64
C GLY A 395 -14.35 32.58 4.65
N PRO A 396 -13.02 32.56 4.75
CA PRO A 396 -12.11 31.68 4.01
C PRO A 396 -12.18 30.20 4.47
N LEU A 397 -11.86 29.27 3.57
CA LEU A 397 -11.74 27.85 3.90
C LEU A 397 -10.28 27.52 4.19
N THR A 398 -10.02 26.78 5.26
CA THR A 398 -8.70 26.21 5.54
C THR A 398 -8.68 24.76 5.09
N VAL A 399 -7.72 24.42 4.24
CA VAL A 399 -7.47 23.06 3.75
C VAL A 399 -6.21 22.53 4.44
N GLU A 400 -6.29 21.34 5.01
CA GLU A 400 -5.15 20.56 5.48
C GLU A 400 -5.20 19.20 4.79
N ALA A 401 -4.14 18.86 4.06
CA ALA A 401 -4.00 17.59 3.37
C ALA A 401 -2.70 16.91 3.80
N ARG A 402 -2.77 15.61 4.10
CA ARG A 402 -1.63 14.81 4.58
C ARG A 402 -1.56 13.54 3.77
N LEU A 403 -0.37 13.19 3.27
CA LEU A 403 -0.09 11.90 2.68
C LEU A 403 0.42 10.97 3.78
N LEU A 404 -0.27 9.87 4.01
CA LEU A 404 -0.03 8.96 5.12
C LEU A 404 0.28 7.56 4.61
N PHE A 405 1.12 6.82 5.34
CA PHE A 405 1.44 5.42 5.09
C PHE A 405 1.18 4.56 6.32
N ARG A 406 0.76 3.32 6.08
CA ARG A 406 0.71 2.24 7.07
C ARG A 406 1.02 0.90 6.40
N ALA A 407 1.85 0.09 7.06
CA ALA A 407 2.37 -1.15 6.49
C ALA A 407 1.30 -2.23 6.28
N PHE A 408 0.32 -2.33 7.20
CA PHE A 408 -0.77 -3.31 7.17
C PHE A 408 -2.08 -2.68 7.64
N PRO A 409 -3.24 -3.09 7.09
CA PRO A 409 -4.52 -2.66 7.63
C PRO A 409 -4.81 -3.39 8.94
N PRO A 410 -5.37 -2.72 9.96
CA PRO A 410 -5.70 -3.35 11.24
C PRO A 410 -6.62 -4.57 11.17
N TYR A 411 -7.61 -4.59 10.27
CA TYR A 411 -8.55 -5.71 10.12
C TYR A 411 -7.83 -7.03 9.80
N LEU A 412 -6.71 -6.98 9.07
CA LEU A 412 -5.91 -8.15 8.73
C LEU A 412 -5.32 -8.79 9.98
N ILE A 413 -4.70 -7.98 10.85
CA ILE A 413 -4.10 -8.44 12.09
C ILE A 413 -5.18 -9.01 13.01
N ARG A 414 -6.34 -8.36 13.11
CA ARG A 414 -7.49 -8.86 13.88
C ARG A 414 -8.02 -10.19 13.34
N ALA A 415 -8.11 -10.34 12.02
CA ALA A 415 -8.58 -11.58 11.40
C ALA A 415 -7.62 -12.75 11.68
N PHE A 416 -6.31 -12.55 11.53
CA PHE A 416 -5.32 -13.58 11.86
C PHE A 416 -5.28 -13.89 13.35
N ALA A 417 -5.30 -12.88 14.21
CA ALA A 417 -5.34 -13.08 15.66
C ALA A 417 -6.59 -13.88 16.08
N ALA A 418 -7.76 -13.56 15.51
CA ALA A 418 -8.98 -14.32 15.76
C ALA A 418 -8.85 -15.78 15.27
N TYR A 419 -8.34 -15.99 14.06
CA TYR A 419 -8.10 -17.32 13.52
C TYR A 419 -7.13 -18.14 14.39
N GLU A 420 -6.02 -17.55 14.84
CA GLU A 420 -5.06 -18.24 15.70
C GLU A 420 -5.67 -18.64 17.06
N ARG A 421 -6.55 -17.81 17.63
CA ARG A 421 -7.32 -18.16 18.83
C ARG A 421 -8.22 -19.37 18.59
N GLU A 422 -8.94 -19.40 17.46
CA GLU A 422 -9.79 -20.54 17.09
C GLU A 422 -8.98 -21.83 16.89
N MET A 423 -7.84 -21.76 16.19
CA MET A 423 -6.96 -22.91 16.00
C MET A 423 -6.33 -23.37 17.32
N THR A 424 -6.01 -22.46 18.23
CA THR A 424 -5.50 -22.79 19.57
C THR A 424 -6.54 -23.52 20.40
N ALA A 425 -7.79 -23.05 20.40
CA ALA A 425 -8.91 -23.73 21.07
C ALA A 425 -9.20 -25.13 20.49
N LEU A 426 -8.71 -25.42 19.28
CA LEU A 426 -8.77 -26.73 18.63
C LEU A 426 -7.55 -27.62 18.88
N GLY A 427 -6.50 -27.11 19.52
CA GLY A 427 -5.19 -27.79 19.59
C GLY A 427 -4.50 -27.93 18.23
N ARG A 428 -4.85 -27.07 17.26
CA ARG A 428 -4.38 -27.09 15.86
C ARG A 428 -3.58 -25.85 15.47
N ARG A 429 -3.21 -25.01 16.44
CA ARG A 429 -2.45 -23.80 16.16
C ARG A 429 -1.11 -24.17 15.50
N PRO A 430 -0.76 -23.58 14.35
CA PRO A 430 0.55 -23.77 13.73
C PRO A 430 1.69 -23.42 14.70
N SER A 431 2.84 -24.07 14.56
CA SER A 431 4.09 -23.66 15.23
C SER A 431 4.62 -22.38 14.58
N GLY A 432 5.17 -21.45 15.38
CA GLY A 432 5.74 -20.18 14.87
C GLY A 432 5.33 -18.96 15.73
N PRO A 433 5.77 -17.75 15.35
CA PRO A 433 5.39 -16.50 16.02
C PRO A 433 3.87 -16.35 16.10
N LEU A 434 3.35 -15.81 17.21
CA LEU A 434 1.93 -15.60 17.47
C LEU A 434 1.46 -14.30 16.85
N VAL A 435 0.47 -14.34 15.96
CA VAL A 435 -0.30 -13.14 15.63
C VAL A 435 -1.34 -12.92 16.71
N ASP A 436 -1.22 -11.80 17.42
CA ASP A 436 -2.18 -11.37 18.43
C ASP A 436 -2.56 -9.89 18.24
N GLU A 437 -3.64 -9.46 18.90
CA GLU A 437 -4.14 -8.10 18.73
C GLU A 437 -3.21 -7.02 19.32
N LYS A 438 -2.26 -7.38 20.20
CA LYS A 438 -1.30 -6.41 20.74
C LYS A 438 -0.29 -5.97 19.69
N MET A 439 -0.11 -6.73 18.60
CA MET A 439 0.68 -6.29 17.45
C MET A 439 0.19 -4.96 16.85
N LEU A 440 -1.10 -4.62 17.05
CA LEU A 440 -1.67 -3.34 16.62
C LEU A 440 -1.04 -2.14 17.35
N GLU A 441 -0.48 -2.34 18.55
CA GLU A 441 0.18 -1.29 19.33
C GLU A 441 1.52 -0.86 18.70
N ARG A 442 2.12 -1.72 17.86
CA ARG A 442 3.39 -1.45 17.15
C ARG A 442 3.18 -1.05 15.68
N LEU A 443 1.94 -0.96 15.24
CA LEU A 443 1.60 -0.54 13.90
C LEU A 443 1.60 0.98 13.84
N SER A 444 2.54 1.60 13.15
CA SER A 444 2.62 3.05 13.04
C SER A 444 1.94 3.60 11.78
N VAL A 445 1.40 4.81 11.91
CA VAL A 445 1.03 5.64 10.76
C VAL A 445 2.14 6.68 10.57
N VAL A 446 2.75 6.69 9.39
CA VAL A 446 3.83 7.61 9.04
C VAL A 446 3.27 8.73 8.17
N GLU A 447 3.56 9.98 8.52
CA GLU A 447 3.27 11.14 7.66
C GLU A 447 4.42 11.35 6.66
N LEU A 448 4.10 11.22 5.38
CA LEU A 448 5.05 11.37 4.28
C LEU A 448 5.19 12.84 3.89
N ALA A 449 4.07 13.55 3.84
CA ALA A 449 4.00 14.95 3.49
C ALA A 449 2.74 15.59 4.06
N LYS A 450 2.76 16.92 4.21
CA LYS A 450 1.64 17.72 4.69
C LYS A 450 1.61 19.06 3.97
N GLU A 451 0.44 19.39 3.46
CA GLU A 451 0.15 20.66 2.80
C GLU A 451 -0.99 21.38 3.51
N LYS A 452 -0.91 22.70 3.57
CA LYS A 452 -1.93 23.54 4.19
C LYS A 452 -2.11 24.85 3.45
N GLU A 453 -3.34 25.13 3.05
CA GLU A 453 -3.69 26.34 2.30
C GLU A 453 -4.94 27.01 2.89
N THR A 454 -5.05 28.33 2.72
CA THR A 454 -6.28 29.08 3.00
C THR A 454 -6.87 29.60 1.70
N ILE A 455 -8.04 29.07 1.33
CA ILE A 455 -8.75 29.43 0.11
C ILE A 455 -9.68 30.60 0.41
N ARG A 456 -9.48 31.70 -0.30
CA ARG A 456 -10.35 32.87 -0.24
C ARG A 456 -11.41 32.81 -1.37
N PRO A 457 -12.59 33.40 -1.16
CA PRO A 457 -13.64 33.51 -2.18
C PRO A 457 -13.19 34.21 -3.46
#